data_AF-A0A3M8DMQ8-F1
#
_entry.id   AF-A0A3M8DMQ8-F1
#
_cell.length_a   1.000
_cell.length_b   1.000
_cell.length_c   1.000
_cell.angle_alpha   90.00
_cell.angle_beta   90.00
_cell.angle_gamma   90.00
#
_symmetry.space_group_name_H-M   'P 1'
#
loop_
_entity.id
_entity.type
_entity.pdbx_description
1 polymer ?
#
loop_
_entity_poly.entity_id
_entity_poly.type
_entity_poly.pdbx_seq_one_letter_code
_entity_poly.pdbx_strand_id
1 'polypeptide(L)'
;MMFRLQRIPVRGGISDITYLLENPEKVRGLLVTHGHEDHIGGIPYLLRQFNMPIYGTRLTLGLIEEKLKEHGLLQATTRTMIDSKSVIELGAFTIRFFQTNHSIPDCLGIVFETPKGTVVQTGDFKFDLTPVNNQTPDIHRMAEIGSKGVLVLLSESTNAERPGFTPSEKHVGDHLREA
;
A
#
# COMPACT_ATOMS: atom_id res chain seq x y z
N MET A 1 -42.29 5.69 -21.52
CA MET A 1 -41.39 6.82 -21.17
C MET A 1 -40.16 6.21 -20.50
N MET A 2 -39.04 6.12 -21.22
CA MET A 2 -37.84 5.39 -20.80
C MET A 2 -36.91 6.35 -20.07
N PHE A 3 -36.78 6.21 -18.75
CA PHE A 3 -35.79 6.96 -17.98
C PHE A 3 -34.40 6.35 -18.23
N ARG A 4 -33.67 6.95 -19.16
CA ARG A 4 -32.24 6.71 -19.33
C ARG A 4 -31.53 7.50 -18.23
N LEU A 5 -31.12 6.83 -17.16
CA LEU A 5 -30.16 7.39 -16.20
C LEU A 5 -28.82 7.56 -16.93
N GLN A 6 -28.64 8.72 -17.55
CA GLN A 6 -27.38 9.14 -18.12
C GLN A 6 -26.46 9.51 -16.94
N ARG A 7 -25.79 8.52 -16.34
CA ARG A 7 -24.68 8.80 -15.41
C ARG A 7 -23.62 9.59 -16.19
N ILE A 8 -23.48 10.86 -15.86
CA ILE A 8 -22.37 11.73 -16.28
C ILE A 8 -21.05 11.02 -15.93
N PRO A 9 -20.01 11.06 -16.77
CA PRO A 9 -18.80 10.27 -16.53
C PRO A 9 -17.97 10.89 -15.40
N VAL A 10 -18.20 10.43 -14.18
CA VAL A 10 -17.24 10.59 -13.08
C VAL A 10 -16.01 9.75 -13.44
N ARG A 11 -14.84 10.39 -13.58
CA ARG A 11 -13.59 9.75 -14.01
C ARG A 11 -12.76 9.16 -12.86
N GLY A 12 -13.17 9.40 -11.61
CA GLY A 12 -12.52 8.89 -10.40
C GLY A 12 -13.14 9.48 -9.12
N GLY A 13 -12.85 8.88 -7.97
CA GLY A 13 -13.21 9.39 -6.65
C GLY A 13 -11.97 9.57 -5.79
N ILE A 14 -11.94 10.63 -4.98
CA ILE A 14 -10.86 10.92 -4.03
C ILE A 14 -11.44 11.15 -2.63
N SER A 15 -10.64 10.87 -1.61
CA SER A 15 -11.02 11.05 -0.21
C SER A 15 -11.07 12.54 0.17
N ASP A 16 -11.99 12.88 1.08
CA ASP A 16 -11.97 14.18 1.76
C ASP A 16 -10.79 14.22 2.76
N ILE A 17 -9.95 15.25 2.62
CA ILE A 17 -8.72 15.42 3.42
C ILE A 17 -8.80 16.59 4.39
N THR A 18 -9.99 17.14 4.65
CA THR A 18 -10.20 18.31 5.52
C THR A 18 -9.49 18.16 6.87
N TYR A 19 -9.57 16.98 7.49
CA TYR A 19 -8.87 16.72 8.75
C TYR A 19 -7.34 16.86 8.65
N LEU A 20 -6.72 16.44 7.54
CA LEU A 20 -5.28 16.59 7.34
C LEU A 20 -4.90 18.08 7.17
N LEU A 21 -5.73 18.84 6.45
CA LEU A 21 -5.53 20.28 6.23
C LEU A 21 -5.69 21.10 7.51
N GLU A 22 -6.58 20.68 8.40
CA GLU A 22 -6.79 21.30 9.72
C GLU A 22 -5.71 20.90 10.75
N ASN A 23 -4.94 19.83 10.50
CA ASN A 23 -3.94 19.30 11.43
C ASN A 23 -2.57 19.02 10.75
N PRO A 24 -2.03 19.97 9.97
CA PRO A 24 -0.84 19.73 9.15
C PRO A 24 0.40 19.35 9.96
N GLU A 25 0.54 19.89 11.17
CA GLU A 25 1.67 19.67 12.08
C GLU A 25 1.71 18.25 12.67
N LYS A 26 0.59 17.51 12.60
CA LYS A 26 0.51 16.12 13.09
C LYS A 26 0.97 15.12 12.05
N VAL A 27 0.94 15.47 10.76
CA VAL A 27 1.30 14.56 9.68
C VAL A 27 2.83 14.46 9.56
N ARG A 28 3.34 13.23 9.57
CA ARG A 28 4.80 12.96 9.53
C ARG A 28 5.29 12.44 8.19
N GLY A 29 4.40 11.86 7.39
CA GLY A 29 4.72 11.31 6.08
C GLY A 29 3.60 10.43 5.54
N LEU A 30 3.71 10.08 4.26
CA LEU A 30 2.83 9.15 3.57
C LEU A 30 3.59 7.84 3.35
N LEU A 31 3.13 6.76 3.98
CA LEU A 31 3.65 5.41 3.78
C LEU A 31 2.79 4.67 2.76
N VAL A 32 3.40 4.13 1.71
CA VAL A 32 2.68 3.45 0.63
C VAL A 32 3.05 1.97 0.61
N THR A 33 2.04 1.10 0.67
CA THR A 33 2.21 -0.36 0.76
C THR A 33 2.61 -0.98 -0.58
N HIS A 34 1.96 -0.55 -1.68
CA HIS A 34 2.22 -1.03 -3.03
C HIS A 34 1.70 -0.06 -4.11
N GLY A 35 1.98 -0.37 -5.36
CA GLY A 35 1.79 0.54 -6.50
C GLY A 35 0.47 0.43 -7.27
N HIS A 36 -0.58 -0.22 -6.74
CA HIS A 36 -1.87 -0.24 -7.42
C HIS A 36 -2.54 1.14 -7.42
N GLU A 37 -3.36 1.41 -8.44
CA GLU A 37 -4.00 2.72 -8.64
C GLU A 37 -4.93 3.15 -7.52
N ASP A 38 -5.63 2.21 -6.90
CA ASP A 38 -6.49 2.49 -5.75
C ASP A 38 -5.68 2.87 -4.49
N HIS A 39 -4.36 2.62 -4.48
CA HIS A 39 -3.44 3.04 -3.41
C HIS A 39 -2.67 4.32 -3.75
N ILE A 40 -2.25 4.50 -5.01
CA ILE A 40 -1.38 5.62 -5.41
C ILE A 40 -2.07 6.71 -6.25
N GLY A 41 -3.24 6.44 -6.83
CA GLY A 41 -3.88 7.31 -7.82
C GLY A 41 -4.32 8.66 -7.25
N GLY A 42 -4.64 8.72 -5.95
CA GLY A 42 -5.01 9.95 -5.25
C GLY A 42 -3.83 10.85 -4.86
N ILE A 43 -2.60 10.33 -4.90
CA ILE A 43 -1.42 11.02 -4.36
C ILE A 43 -1.16 12.39 -5.01
N PRO A 44 -1.21 12.56 -6.35
CA PRO A 44 -1.02 13.87 -6.96
C PRO A 44 -2.05 14.92 -6.52
N TYR A 45 -3.29 14.50 -6.24
CA TYR A 45 -4.36 15.39 -5.80
C TYR A 45 -4.21 15.78 -4.32
N LEU A 46 -3.74 14.85 -3.49
CA LEU A 46 -3.36 15.11 -2.10
C LEU A 46 -2.20 16.12 -2.05
N LEU A 47 -1.14 15.89 -2.81
CA LEU A 47 0.09 16.70 -2.79
C LEU A 47 -0.09 18.14 -3.28
N ARG A 48 -1.09 18.40 -4.13
CA ARG A 48 -1.44 19.77 -4.53
C ARG A 48 -1.95 20.62 -3.38
N GLN A 49 -2.58 20.00 -2.39
CA GLN A 49 -3.22 20.68 -1.27
C GLN A 49 -2.35 20.64 -0.02
N PHE A 50 -1.59 19.57 0.16
CA PHE A 50 -0.80 19.33 1.35
C PHE A 50 0.49 18.59 0.97
N ASN A 51 1.67 19.11 1.32
CA ASN A 51 2.96 18.48 0.98
C ASN A 51 3.54 17.71 2.17
N MET A 52 4.05 16.50 1.94
CA MET A 52 4.66 15.65 2.96
C MET A 52 5.66 14.67 2.32
N PRO A 53 6.65 14.11 3.07
CA PRO A 53 7.53 13.09 2.53
C PRO A 53 6.78 11.79 2.24
N ILE A 54 7.13 11.12 1.15
CA ILE A 54 6.54 9.85 0.70
C ILE A 54 7.56 8.74 0.86
N TYR A 55 7.12 7.62 1.43
CA TYR A 55 7.92 6.42 1.58
C TYR A 55 7.26 5.28 0.82
N GLY A 56 8.03 4.61 -0.02
CA GLY A 56 7.55 3.47 -0.79
C GLY A 56 8.69 2.61 -1.31
N THR A 57 8.35 1.42 -1.78
CA THR A 57 9.30 0.54 -2.45
C THR A 57 9.74 1.08 -3.81
N ARG A 58 10.80 0.50 -4.39
CA ARG A 58 11.34 0.95 -5.67
C ARG A 58 10.28 1.00 -6.77
N LEU A 59 9.53 -0.09 -6.97
CA LEU A 59 8.47 -0.11 -7.98
C LEU A 59 7.38 0.93 -7.66
N THR A 60 6.93 0.97 -6.41
CA THR A 60 5.87 1.90 -5.96
C THR A 60 6.26 3.36 -6.20
N LEU A 61 7.47 3.76 -5.82
CA LEU A 61 7.96 5.12 -6.06
C LEU A 61 8.14 5.40 -7.54
N GLY A 62 8.59 4.45 -8.35
CA GLY A 62 8.68 4.64 -9.81
C GLY A 62 7.31 4.93 -10.45
N LEU A 63 6.26 4.22 -10.03
CA LEU A 63 4.89 4.46 -10.49
C LEU A 63 4.34 5.81 -9.99
N ILE A 64 4.61 6.18 -8.74
CA ILE A 64 4.26 7.49 -8.20
C ILE A 64 4.99 8.61 -8.96
N GLU A 65 6.27 8.44 -9.30
CA GLU A 65 7.07 9.45 -9.99
C GLU A 65 6.51 9.81 -11.36
N GLU A 66 6.09 8.83 -12.17
CA GLU A 66 5.43 9.10 -13.45
C GLU A 66 4.14 9.90 -13.25
N LYS A 67 3.34 9.60 -12.23
CA LYS A 67 2.15 10.39 -11.89
C LYS A 67 2.47 11.81 -11.45
N LEU A 68 3.49 11.97 -10.62
CA LEU A 68 3.93 13.30 -10.18
C LEU A 68 4.45 14.13 -11.34
N LYS A 69 5.10 13.50 -12.32
CA LYS A 69 5.58 14.14 -13.54
C LYS A 69 4.43 14.63 -14.42
N GLU A 70 3.41 13.79 -14.65
CA GLU A 70 2.18 14.16 -15.36
C GLU A 70 1.46 15.36 -14.72
N HIS A 71 1.57 15.49 -13.40
CA HIS A 71 0.94 16.55 -12.62
C HIS A 71 1.84 17.75 -12.29
N GLY A 72 3.12 17.75 -12.71
CA GLY A 72 4.07 18.83 -12.48
C GLY A 72 4.60 18.95 -11.04
N LEU A 73 4.52 17.88 -10.24
CA LEU A 73 4.85 17.86 -8.80
C LEU A 73 6.17 17.16 -8.46
N LEU A 74 6.82 16.53 -9.45
CA LEU A 74 7.96 15.65 -9.23
C LEU A 74 9.11 16.31 -8.43
N GLN A 75 9.38 17.58 -8.69
CA GLN A 75 10.47 18.33 -8.05
C GLN A 75 10.09 18.89 -6.67
N ALA A 76 8.80 18.99 -6.36
CA ALA A 76 8.30 19.58 -5.12
C ALA A 76 8.11 18.56 -3.98
N THR A 77 8.28 17.26 -4.29
CA THR A 77 7.92 16.16 -3.41
C THR A 77 9.17 15.40 -2.97
N THR A 78 9.36 15.25 -1.66
CA THR A 78 10.43 14.39 -1.12
C THR A 78 9.97 12.94 -1.15
N ARG A 79 10.75 12.06 -1.78
CA ARG A 79 10.50 10.61 -1.80
C ARG A 79 11.68 9.87 -1.19
N THR A 80 11.38 8.86 -0.38
CA THR A 80 12.37 8.02 0.29
C THR A 80 12.08 6.56 0.00
N MET A 81 13.03 5.89 -0.64
CA MET A 81 12.93 4.46 -0.92
C MET A 81 13.06 3.66 0.37
N ILE A 82 12.15 2.71 0.57
CA ILE A 82 12.15 1.76 1.68
C ILE A 82 12.05 0.32 1.16
N ASP A 83 12.42 -0.63 2.00
CA ASP A 83 12.29 -2.06 1.79
C ASP A 83 11.85 -2.79 3.07
N SER A 84 11.74 -4.12 3.03
CA SER A 84 11.31 -4.94 4.17
C SER A 84 12.26 -4.90 5.37
N LYS A 85 13.50 -4.41 5.20
CA LYS A 85 14.51 -4.30 6.26
C LYS A 85 14.63 -2.89 6.81
N SER A 86 13.99 -1.93 6.16
CA SER A 86 14.04 -0.52 6.53
C SER A 86 13.37 -0.29 7.89
N VAL A 87 13.91 0.70 8.60
CA VAL A 87 13.34 1.22 9.84
C VAL A 87 13.36 2.73 9.72
N ILE A 88 12.20 3.37 9.95
CA ILE A 88 12.08 4.83 9.87
C ILE A 88 11.46 5.36 11.16
N GLU A 89 11.93 6.50 11.61
CA GLU A 89 11.39 7.21 12.77
C GLU A 89 10.50 8.36 12.29
N LEU A 90 9.23 8.35 12.69
CA LEU A 90 8.24 9.37 12.35
C LEU A 90 7.60 9.91 13.62
N GLY A 91 8.23 10.92 14.23
CA GLY A 91 7.76 11.49 15.49
C GLY A 91 7.91 10.48 16.64
N ALA A 92 6.78 10.04 17.22
CA ALA A 92 6.77 9.04 18.29
C ALA A 92 6.64 7.59 17.79
N PHE A 93 6.69 7.39 16.48
CA PHE A 93 6.50 6.09 15.84
C PHE A 93 7.83 5.57 15.29
N THR A 94 8.17 4.35 15.68
CA THR A 94 9.17 3.54 14.95
C THR A 94 8.41 2.67 13.97
N ILE A 95 8.67 2.88 12.68
CA ILE A 95 8.00 2.15 11.61
C ILE A 95 8.92 1.09 11.06
N ARG A 96 8.39 -0.13 10.95
CA ARG A 96 9.06 -1.27 10.32
C ARG A 96 8.17 -1.85 9.24
N PHE A 97 8.76 -2.69 8.41
CA PHE A 97 8.07 -3.30 7.28
C PHE A 97 8.25 -4.81 7.30
N PHE A 98 7.39 -5.49 6.55
CA PHE A 98 7.53 -6.91 6.22
C PHE A 98 7.01 -7.16 4.81
N GLN A 99 7.60 -8.13 4.13
CA GLN A 99 7.24 -8.41 2.74
C GLN A 99 5.92 -9.19 2.66
N THR A 100 5.05 -8.77 1.75
CA THR A 100 3.81 -9.46 1.39
C THR A 100 3.82 -9.81 -0.09
N ASN A 101 2.85 -10.64 -0.51
CA ASN A 101 2.59 -10.89 -1.92
C ASN A 101 1.23 -10.39 -2.30
N HIS A 102 1.12 -9.83 -3.49
CA HIS A 102 -0.14 -9.41 -4.10
C HIS A 102 -0.01 -9.57 -5.61
N SER A 103 -0.91 -8.99 -6.41
CA SER A 103 -0.82 -9.03 -7.88
C SER A 103 0.18 -8.06 -8.50
N ILE A 104 0.90 -7.28 -7.68
CA ILE A 104 2.00 -6.40 -8.10
C ILE A 104 3.26 -6.72 -7.26
N PRO A 105 4.48 -6.63 -7.83
CA PRO A 105 5.72 -6.82 -7.06
C PRO A 105 5.94 -5.75 -5.98
N ASP A 106 6.92 -5.99 -5.12
CA ASP A 106 7.42 -5.04 -4.12
C ASP A 106 6.35 -4.52 -3.14
N CYS A 107 5.46 -5.40 -2.69
CA CYS A 107 4.45 -5.11 -1.68
C CYS A 107 5.02 -5.22 -0.25
N LEU A 108 4.63 -4.27 0.61
CA LEU A 108 4.97 -4.25 2.03
C LEU A 108 3.73 -4.16 2.91
N GLY A 109 3.74 -4.92 4.00
CA GLY A 109 2.97 -4.60 5.20
C GLY A 109 3.77 -3.66 6.11
N ILE A 110 3.06 -2.92 6.97
CA ILE A 110 3.62 -1.86 7.82
C ILE A 110 3.34 -2.17 9.28
N VAL A 111 4.37 -2.00 10.11
CA VAL A 111 4.30 -2.12 11.57
C VAL A 111 4.57 -0.76 12.18
N PHE A 112 3.59 -0.23 12.90
CA PHE A 112 3.68 1.01 13.66
C PHE A 112 3.94 0.65 15.13
N GLU A 113 5.18 0.78 15.58
CA GLU A 113 5.51 0.68 16.99
C GLU A 113 5.19 2.02 17.65
N THR A 114 4.21 2.03 18.56
CA THR A 114 3.76 3.23 19.27
C THR A 114 4.02 3.09 20.78
N PRO A 115 4.04 4.18 21.55
CA PRO A 115 4.14 4.11 23.01
C PRO A 115 3.01 3.33 23.70
N LYS A 116 1.90 3.05 23.01
CA LYS A 116 0.74 2.31 23.53
C LYS A 116 0.70 0.85 23.09
N GLY A 117 1.53 0.46 22.13
CA GLY A 117 1.54 -0.87 21.54
C GLY A 117 1.66 -0.84 20.03
N THR A 118 1.79 -2.02 19.45
CA THR A 118 2.06 -2.22 18.03
C THR A 118 0.76 -2.23 17.21
N VAL A 119 0.67 -1.41 16.18
CA VAL A 119 -0.39 -1.48 15.16
C VAL A 119 0.19 -2.05 13.88
N VAL A 120 -0.48 -3.01 13.26
CA VAL A 120 -0.04 -3.65 12.02
C VAL A 120 -1.05 -3.35 10.92
N GLN A 121 -0.59 -2.94 9.75
CA GLN A 121 -1.38 -2.82 8.53
C GLN A 121 -0.82 -3.79 7.48
N THR A 122 -1.64 -4.71 6.99
CA THR A 122 -1.18 -5.74 6.04
C THR A 122 -0.88 -5.18 4.65
N GLY A 123 -1.51 -4.06 4.29
CA GLY A 123 -1.74 -3.72 2.89
C GLY A 123 -2.64 -4.77 2.24
N ASP A 124 -2.63 -4.81 0.91
CA ASP A 124 -3.27 -5.88 0.17
C ASP A 124 -2.27 -7.03 0.04
N PHE A 125 -2.74 -8.26 0.26
CA PHE A 125 -1.91 -9.44 0.33
C PHE A 125 -2.61 -10.72 -0.17
N LYS A 126 -1.82 -11.76 -0.29
CA LYS A 126 -2.21 -13.16 -0.43
C LYS A 126 -1.05 -14.00 0.06
N PHE A 127 -1.32 -15.26 0.37
CA PHE A 127 -0.28 -16.24 0.61
C PHE A 127 -0.05 -17.06 -0.65
N ASP A 128 0.92 -16.62 -1.47
CA ASP A 128 1.43 -17.40 -2.61
C ASP A 128 2.82 -17.93 -2.24
N LEU A 129 2.95 -19.24 -2.04
CA LEU A 129 4.21 -19.88 -1.66
C LEU A 129 5.08 -20.26 -2.86
N THR A 130 4.56 -20.10 -4.08
CA THR A 130 5.29 -20.37 -5.33
C THR A 130 5.14 -19.22 -6.33
N PRO A 131 5.41 -17.96 -5.92
CA PRO A 131 5.15 -16.78 -6.75
C PRO A 131 6.13 -16.73 -7.93
N VAL A 132 5.67 -16.21 -9.06
CA VAL A 132 6.45 -16.18 -10.32
C VAL A 132 7.74 -15.34 -10.19
N ASN A 133 7.72 -14.32 -9.36
CA ASN A 133 8.83 -13.39 -9.14
C ASN A 133 9.78 -13.81 -8.00
N ASN A 134 9.62 -15.01 -7.42
CA ASN A 134 10.37 -15.52 -6.26
C ASN A 134 10.34 -14.62 -5.01
N GLN A 135 9.47 -13.60 -4.98
CA GLN A 135 9.23 -12.80 -3.79
C GLN A 135 8.19 -13.56 -2.98
N THR A 136 8.58 -14.30 -1.94
CA THR A 136 7.63 -15.00 -1.05
C THR A 136 7.21 -14.09 0.11
N PRO A 137 6.07 -14.36 0.77
CA PRO A 137 5.67 -13.57 1.92
C PRO A 137 6.58 -13.91 3.09
N ASP A 138 6.99 -12.92 3.88
CA ASP A 138 7.90 -13.14 5.01
C ASP A 138 7.14 -13.66 6.24
N ILE A 139 6.73 -14.92 6.16
CA ILE A 139 5.93 -15.59 7.21
C ILE A 139 6.68 -15.62 8.54
N HIS A 140 8.01 -15.80 8.50
CA HIS A 140 8.83 -15.81 9.72
C HIS A 140 8.80 -14.45 10.41
N ARG A 141 8.93 -13.36 9.64
CA ARG A 141 8.81 -12.00 10.19
C ARG A 141 7.41 -11.71 10.71
N MET A 142 6.37 -12.14 10.01
CA MET A 142 4.98 -11.99 10.48
C MET A 142 4.76 -12.71 11.82
N ALA A 143 5.27 -13.94 11.97
CA ALA A 143 5.21 -14.68 13.23
C ALA A 143 5.99 -13.99 14.36
N GLU A 144 7.18 -13.46 14.07
CA GLU A 144 7.97 -12.68 15.03
C GLU A 144 7.20 -11.44 15.50
N ILE A 145 6.58 -10.69 14.59
CA ILE A 145 5.75 -9.52 14.91
C ILE A 145 4.59 -9.94 15.84
N GLY A 146 3.88 -11.01 15.50
CA GLY A 146 2.79 -11.54 16.33
C GLY A 146 3.25 -11.95 17.73
N SER A 147 4.42 -12.59 17.84
CA SER A 147 4.97 -13.07 19.12
C SER A 147 5.33 -11.93 20.10
N LYS A 148 5.61 -10.73 19.59
CA LYS A 148 5.90 -9.53 20.39
C LYS A 148 4.64 -8.82 20.89
N GLY A 149 3.47 -9.26 20.44
CA GLY A 149 2.18 -8.65 20.76
C GLY A 149 1.78 -7.56 19.77
N VAL A 150 0.56 -7.68 19.25
CA VAL A 150 -0.07 -6.71 18.35
C VAL A 150 -1.33 -6.19 19.01
N LEU A 151 -1.41 -4.87 19.17
CA LEU A 151 -2.56 -4.19 19.77
C LEU A 151 -3.73 -4.10 18.78
N VAL A 152 -3.44 -3.74 17.53
CA VAL A 152 -4.43 -3.61 16.45
C VAL A 152 -3.87 -4.19 15.17
N LEU A 153 -4.70 -4.95 14.45
CA LEU A 153 -4.44 -5.41 13.10
C LEU A 153 -5.46 -4.80 12.14
N LEU A 154 -4.96 -4.10 11.12
CA LEU A 154 -5.69 -3.62 9.96
C LEU A 154 -5.39 -4.58 8.81
N SER A 155 -6.27 -5.56 8.62
CA SER A 155 -6.16 -6.55 7.55
C SER A 155 -7.07 -6.19 6.38
N GLU A 156 -6.63 -6.46 5.16
CA GLU A 156 -7.56 -6.41 4.01
C GLU A 156 -8.72 -7.40 4.22
N SER A 157 -9.85 -7.09 3.59
CA SER A 157 -11.07 -7.93 3.67
C SER A 157 -11.69 -8.25 2.30
N THR A 158 -11.02 -7.91 1.19
CA THR A 158 -11.55 -8.01 -0.18
C THR A 158 -12.10 -9.39 -0.52
N ASN A 159 -11.43 -10.45 -0.05
CA ASN A 159 -11.80 -11.85 -0.29
C ASN A 159 -12.30 -12.56 0.98
N ALA A 160 -12.69 -11.85 2.04
CA ALA A 160 -13.05 -12.45 3.33
C ALA A 160 -14.25 -13.41 3.27
N GLU A 161 -15.16 -13.22 2.30
CA GLU A 161 -16.33 -14.09 2.10
C GLU A 161 -16.04 -15.31 1.21
N ARG A 162 -14.84 -15.40 0.61
CA ARG A 162 -14.48 -16.50 -0.28
C ARG A 162 -13.78 -17.62 0.51
N PRO A 163 -14.38 -18.82 0.61
CA PRO A 163 -13.73 -19.92 1.32
C PRO A 163 -12.55 -20.48 0.50
N GLY A 164 -11.63 -21.15 1.19
CA GLY A 164 -10.49 -21.83 0.58
C GLY A 164 -9.24 -20.95 0.47
N PHE A 165 -8.43 -21.21 -0.56
CA PHE A 165 -7.15 -20.55 -0.78
C PHE A 165 -7.08 -19.96 -2.20
N THR A 166 -6.46 -18.79 -2.32
CA THR A 166 -6.13 -18.20 -3.62
C THR A 166 -5.07 -19.05 -4.31
N PRO A 167 -5.31 -19.53 -5.56
CA PRO A 167 -4.30 -20.25 -6.32
C PRO A 167 -3.05 -19.40 -6.58
N SER A 168 -1.90 -20.06 -6.67
CA SER A 168 -0.64 -19.40 -7.03
C SER A 168 -0.65 -18.90 -8.47
N GLU A 169 -0.03 -17.76 -8.73
CA GLU A 169 0.15 -17.21 -10.09
C GLU A 169 0.86 -18.17 -11.04
N LYS A 170 1.72 -19.04 -10.50
CA LYS A 170 2.39 -20.06 -11.29
C LYS A 170 1.41 -20.99 -11.99
N HIS A 171 0.30 -21.37 -11.32
CA HIS A 171 -0.73 -22.22 -11.94
C HIS A 171 -1.36 -21.53 -13.15
N VAL A 172 -1.61 -20.22 -13.06
CA VAL A 172 -2.13 -19.43 -14.19
C VAL A 172 -1.10 -19.37 -15.32
N GLY A 173 0.18 -19.17 -15.00
CA GLY A 173 1.27 -19.17 -15.97
C GLY A 173 1.43 -20.50 -16.72
N ASP A 174 1.23 -21.63 -16.04
CA ASP A 174 1.27 -22.95 -16.68
C ASP A 174 0.10 -23.13 -17.67
N HIS A 175 -1.12 -22.74 -17.29
CA HIS A 175 -2.29 -22.82 -18.18
C HIS A 175 -2.17 -21.88 -19.39
N LEU A 176 -1.54 -20.71 -19.24
CA LEU A 176 -1.28 -19.79 -20.36
C LEU A 176 -0.29 -20.35 -21.39
N ARG A 177 0.63 -21.24 -20.98
CA ARG A 177 1.59 -21.88 -21.90
C ARG A 177 0.98 -23.07 -22.65
N GLU A 178 -0.09 -23.64 -22.10
CA GLU A 178 -0.82 -24.77 -22.69
C GLU A 178 -1.91 -24.33 -23.68
N ALA A 179 -2.27 -23.04 -23.69
CA ALA A 179 -3.25 -22.42 -24.60
C ALA A 179 -2.63 -21.93 -25.91
#